data_AF-A0A1I7UDT7-F1
#
_entry.id   AF-A0A1I7UDT7-F1
#
_cell.length_a   1.000
_cell.length_b   1.000
_cell.length_c   1.000
_cell.angle_alpha   90.00
_cell.angle_beta   90.00
_cell.angle_gamma   90.00
#
_symmetry.space_group_name_H-M   'P 1'
#
loop_
_entity.id
_entity.type
_entity.pdbx_description
1 polymer ?
#
loop_
_entity_poly.entity_id
_entity_poly.type
_entity_poly.pdbx_seq_one_letter_code
_entity_poly.pdbx_strand_id
1 'polypeptide(L)'
;MIIFLENKIFFVNIDASYCEHDGDLSGKLCEFKNMTVLAENCDFILGEVRIESGDEKHTRKLSKVTHIFGKLIIQDTTLTNVKFLESLTYMASLTPGPVIQIVSNANLVNIKLPGVQGIITKNELQILIHGNNPKLFGPGFYLFGYDVYLYESYIGGDNGCPSDKLNVLGPKFFETCTVLSNGLKVTNSSPDLDSLSNIKILKGEIEISNTNLSSLSFLENLKTIDIEMIGSTIGINVDIHHNPEMKYLGLKALKKILALDPVTINLELLHPDFCVTIQEMLVFLEARANFRYLHAKFCDFNASEIKEKTCKIQTLGELESGCIYIFGDVFIDAGDEEYVPKLEKTTVIFGSLSIQNTELHDLKFLKKLRKMASLNESLPIIQIMNNKNLRDIELPNIDGTISKGYSYALISGRNVFKSTKACMIFQHNTRTNVSYNGENCREFESINSNQFSFQDR
;
A
#
# COMPACT_ATOMS: atom_id res chain seq x y z
N MET A 1 18.35 -20.13 34.17
CA MET A 1 18.25 -19.54 32.82
C MET A 1 19.22 -20.20 31.84
N ILE A 2 20.51 -20.32 32.18
CA ILE A 2 21.54 -20.95 31.32
C ILE A 2 21.10 -22.32 30.78
N ILE A 3 20.69 -23.23 31.67
CA ILE A 3 20.20 -24.57 31.28
C ILE A 3 19.11 -24.50 30.21
N PHE A 4 18.17 -23.54 30.32
CA PHE A 4 17.09 -23.39 29.34
C PHE A 4 17.60 -22.89 27.99
N LEU A 5 18.56 -21.95 27.98
CA LEU A 5 19.18 -21.43 26.76
C LEU A 5 19.96 -22.51 26.03
N GLU A 6 20.81 -23.25 26.74
CA GLU A 6 21.64 -24.32 26.18
C GLU A 6 20.83 -25.51 25.65
N ASN A 7 19.68 -25.80 26.27
CA ASN A 7 18.75 -26.84 25.81
C ASN A 7 17.72 -26.32 24.78
N LYS A 8 17.86 -25.07 24.31
CA LYS A 8 16.96 -24.45 23.32
C LYS A 8 15.48 -24.51 23.74
N ILE A 9 15.21 -24.30 25.02
CA ILE A 9 13.84 -24.30 25.56
C ILE A 9 13.18 -22.96 25.25
N PHE A 10 12.02 -23.03 24.58
CA PHE A 10 11.18 -21.88 24.26
C PHE A 10 10.08 -21.70 25.30
N PHE A 11 9.89 -20.47 25.75
CA PHE A 11 8.80 -20.11 26.64
C PHE A 11 7.69 -19.44 25.82
N VAL A 12 6.44 -19.89 26.01
CA VAL A 12 5.27 -19.22 25.42
C VAL A 12 5.00 -17.90 26.17
N ASN A 13 5.17 -17.91 27.48
CA ASN A 13 5.08 -16.74 28.35
C ASN A 13 5.95 -17.02 29.59
N ILE A 14 6.81 -16.07 29.97
CA ILE A 14 7.62 -16.17 31.18
C ILE A 14 7.43 -14.92 32.05
N ASP A 15 6.68 -15.07 33.14
CA ASP A 15 6.48 -14.01 34.12
C ASP A 15 7.41 -14.23 35.32
N ALA A 16 8.63 -13.70 35.20
CA ALA A 16 9.66 -13.85 36.21
C ALA A 16 10.58 -12.61 36.24
N SER A 17 11.30 -12.45 37.35
CA SER A 17 12.44 -11.54 37.49
C SER A 17 13.68 -12.33 37.90
N TYR A 18 14.86 -11.78 37.63
CA TYR A 18 16.10 -12.37 38.15
C TYR A 18 16.16 -12.21 39.67
N CYS A 19 16.61 -13.25 40.37
CA CYS A 19 16.84 -13.22 41.81
C CYS A 19 18.15 -12.47 42.14
N GLU A 20 18.29 -11.99 43.38
CA GLU A 20 19.55 -11.37 43.85
C GLU A 20 20.72 -12.36 43.97
N HIS A 21 20.41 -13.64 44.21
CA HIS A 21 21.40 -14.71 44.25
C HIS A 21 21.62 -15.30 42.85
N ASP A 22 22.88 -15.42 42.46
CA ASP A 22 23.35 -15.91 41.16
C ASP A 22 23.35 -17.44 41.03
N GLY A 23 23.34 -18.15 42.16
CA GLY A 23 23.35 -19.61 42.20
C GLY A 23 24.75 -20.16 41.91
N ASP A 24 24.83 -21.40 41.42
CA ASP A 24 26.10 -22.03 41.06
C ASP A 24 26.44 -21.72 39.59
N LEU A 25 27.23 -20.66 39.37
CA LEU A 25 27.72 -20.24 38.06
C LEU A 25 29.19 -20.59 37.87
N SER A 26 29.49 -21.37 36.83
CA SER A 26 30.86 -21.64 36.41
C SER A 26 31.42 -20.50 35.53
N GLY A 27 31.56 -19.30 36.10
CA GLY A 27 32.12 -18.12 35.41
C GLY A 27 31.83 -16.81 36.13
N LYS A 28 32.44 -15.72 35.65
CA LYS A 28 32.32 -14.40 36.26
C LYS A 28 31.05 -13.69 35.78
N LEU A 29 30.09 -13.51 36.69
CA LEU A 29 28.93 -12.64 36.51
C LEU A 29 29.29 -11.18 36.80
N CYS A 30 28.89 -10.29 35.91
CA CYS A 30 29.06 -8.85 36.06
C CYS A 30 27.73 -8.12 35.93
N GLU A 31 27.42 -7.25 36.89
CA GLU A 31 26.30 -6.32 36.75
C GLU A 31 26.66 -5.19 35.80
N PHE A 32 25.78 -4.93 34.83
CA PHE A 32 25.93 -3.80 33.93
C PHE A 32 25.32 -2.54 34.54
N LYS A 33 26.13 -1.49 34.64
CA LYS A 33 25.68 -0.12 34.97
C LYS A 33 25.95 0.83 33.82
N ASN A 34 27.18 0.83 33.31
CA ASN A 34 27.60 1.49 32.07
C ASN A 34 28.95 0.91 31.61
N MET A 35 29.36 1.22 30.38
CA MET A 35 30.60 0.71 29.79
C MET A 35 31.88 1.17 30.51
N THR A 36 31.87 2.36 31.12
CA THR A 36 33.03 2.89 31.84
C THR A 36 33.35 2.05 33.08
N VAL A 37 32.32 1.69 33.87
CA VAL A 37 32.49 0.97 35.15
C VAL A 37 32.38 -0.56 35.02
N LEU A 38 31.91 -1.07 33.88
CA LEU A 38 31.84 -2.52 33.64
C LEU A 38 33.21 -3.17 33.88
N ALA A 39 33.24 -4.25 34.65
CA ALA A 39 34.48 -4.98 34.94
C ALA A 39 35.05 -5.65 33.68
N GLU A 40 36.36 -5.93 33.67
CA GLU A 40 36.97 -6.73 32.60
C GLU A 40 36.77 -8.23 32.84
N ASN A 41 36.88 -9.03 31.76
CA ASN A 41 36.81 -10.49 31.77
C ASN A 41 35.50 -11.08 32.33
N CYS A 42 34.36 -10.49 32.01
CA CYS A 42 33.05 -11.02 32.35
C CYS A 42 32.67 -12.15 31.38
N ASP A 43 32.18 -13.27 31.91
CA ASP A 43 31.60 -14.36 31.11
C ASP A 43 30.10 -14.12 30.92
N PHE A 44 29.44 -13.61 31.97
CA PHE A 44 28.02 -13.31 32.01
C PHE A 44 27.80 -11.85 32.37
N ILE A 45 26.79 -11.22 31.75
CA ILE A 45 26.32 -9.90 32.14
C ILE A 45 24.87 -9.97 32.61
N LEU A 46 24.57 -9.34 33.75
CA LEU A 46 23.22 -9.05 34.20
C LEU A 46 22.92 -7.56 34.03
N GLY A 47 21.87 -7.23 33.27
CA GLY A 47 21.44 -5.86 33.02
C GLY A 47 21.37 -5.49 31.55
N GLU A 48 20.88 -4.29 31.26
CA GLU A 48 20.73 -3.76 29.90
C GLU A 48 22.06 -3.20 29.40
N VAL A 49 22.79 -3.97 28.59
CA VAL A 49 24.06 -3.56 27.98
C VAL A 49 23.77 -2.46 26.96
N ARG A 50 24.24 -1.25 27.26
CA ARG A 50 24.06 -0.06 26.43
C ARG A 50 25.40 0.51 25.99
N ILE A 51 25.56 0.72 24.69
CA ILE A 51 26.76 1.27 24.06
C ILE A 51 26.34 2.51 23.29
N GLU A 52 26.80 3.68 23.74
CA GLU A 52 26.46 4.98 23.16
C GLU A 52 27.70 5.72 22.67
N SER A 53 27.49 6.93 22.13
CA SER A 53 28.58 7.83 21.75
C SER A 53 29.56 8.05 22.90
N GLY A 54 30.84 7.72 22.69
CA GLY A 54 31.91 7.82 23.67
C GLY A 54 32.25 6.52 24.40
N ASP A 55 31.40 5.50 24.32
CA ASP A 55 31.61 4.19 24.94
C ASP A 55 32.46 3.24 24.06
N GLU A 56 32.70 3.57 22.80
CA GLU A 56 33.31 2.67 21.82
C GLU A 56 34.68 2.15 22.27
N LYS A 57 35.45 2.99 22.99
CA LYS A 57 36.77 2.63 23.55
C LYS A 57 36.71 1.52 24.61
N HIS A 58 35.54 1.26 25.19
CA HIS A 58 35.33 0.27 26.24
C HIS A 58 34.75 -1.05 25.72
N THR A 59 34.36 -1.13 24.44
CA THR A 59 33.73 -2.31 23.81
C THR A 59 34.55 -3.59 23.97
N ARG A 60 35.88 -3.49 24.06
CA ARG A 60 36.78 -4.62 24.33
C ARG A 60 36.41 -5.43 25.58
N LYS A 61 35.75 -4.82 26.57
CA LYS A 61 35.29 -5.48 27.80
C LYS A 61 34.25 -6.57 27.54
N LEU A 62 33.57 -6.52 26.40
CA LEU A 62 32.53 -7.48 26.00
C LEU A 62 33.08 -8.68 25.22
N SER A 63 34.37 -8.68 24.86
CA SER A 63 35.00 -9.71 24.00
C SER A 63 34.95 -11.14 24.52
N LYS A 64 34.75 -11.36 25.82
CA LYS A 64 34.63 -12.69 26.44
C LYS A 64 33.19 -13.02 26.87
N VAL A 65 32.27 -12.07 26.73
CA VAL A 65 30.90 -12.23 27.23
C VAL A 65 30.19 -13.24 26.35
N THR A 66 29.74 -14.32 26.98
CA THR A 66 28.99 -15.39 26.31
C THR A 66 27.49 -15.25 26.53
N HIS A 67 27.06 -14.65 27.65
CA HIS A 67 25.64 -14.45 27.96
C HIS A 67 25.32 -13.03 28.38
N ILE A 68 24.18 -12.53 27.89
CA ILE A 68 23.55 -11.29 28.38
C ILE A 68 22.17 -11.64 28.96
N PHE A 69 22.03 -11.49 30.27
CA PHE A 69 20.77 -11.52 31.00
C PHE A 69 20.18 -10.11 31.04
N GLY A 70 19.63 -9.68 29.91
CA GLY A 70 19.06 -8.37 29.70
C GLY A 70 18.95 -8.05 28.21
N LYS A 71 19.00 -6.76 27.89
CA LYS A 71 18.95 -6.25 26.52
C LYS A 71 20.35 -5.85 26.04
N LEU A 72 20.53 -5.83 24.72
CA LEU A 72 21.69 -5.24 24.05
C LEU A 72 21.22 -4.01 23.25
N ILE A 73 21.79 -2.85 23.53
CA ILE A 73 21.44 -1.58 22.91
C ILE A 73 22.72 -0.92 22.41
N ILE A 74 22.80 -0.66 21.11
CA ILE A 74 23.91 0.02 20.44
C ILE A 74 23.34 1.20 19.67
N GLN A 75 23.60 2.42 20.13
CA GLN A 75 23.02 3.60 19.51
C GLN A 75 23.96 4.79 19.40
N ASP A 76 23.78 5.59 18.35
CA ASP A 76 24.52 6.85 18.14
C ASP A 76 26.06 6.69 18.20
N THR A 77 26.57 5.51 17.83
CA THR A 77 28.00 5.20 17.87
C THR A 77 28.68 5.51 16.54
N THR A 78 30.01 5.63 16.62
CA THR A 78 30.92 5.71 15.46
C THR A 78 31.39 4.35 14.96
N LEU A 79 30.88 3.25 15.53
CA LEU A 79 31.28 1.88 15.21
C LEU A 79 31.02 1.54 13.73
N THR A 80 31.92 0.75 13.15
CA THR A 80 31.74 0.20 11.80
C THR A 80 31.30 -1.27 11.82
N ASN A 81 31.50 -1.95 12.95
CA ASN A 81 31.13 -3.35 13.16
C ASN A 81 30.94 -3.66 14.66
N VAL A 82 30.39 -4.85 14.96
CA VAL A 82 30.17 -5.35 16.32
C VAL A 82 31.02 -6.58 16.68
N LYS A 83 32.20 -6.75 16.07
CA LYS A 83 33.04 -7.95 16.28
C LYS A 83 33.47 -8.20 17.73
N PHE A 84 33.45 -7.17 18.56
CA PHE A 84 33.66 -7.33 20.00
C PHE A 84 32.60 -8.19 20.71
N LEU A 85 31.51 -8.57 20.02
CA LEU A 85 30.48 -9.50 20.48
C LEU A 85 30.61 -10.90 19.85
N GLU A 86 31.73 -11.25 19.21
CA GLU A 86 31.90 -12.55 18.54
C GLU A 86 31.69 -13.76 19.48
N SER A 87 31.94 -13.62 20.77
CA SER A 87 31.72 -14.68 21.78
C SER A 87 30.29 -14.74 22.32
N LEU A 88 29.43 -13.76 22.02
CA LEU A 88 28.06 -13.74 22.51
C LEU A 88 27.29 -14.93 21.94
N THR A 89 26.82 -15.80 22.83
CA THR A 89 26.18 -17.07 22.49
C THR A 89 24.71 -17.08 22.87
N TYR A 90 24.35 -16.51 24.02
CA TYR A 90 22.98 -16.56 24.51
C TYR A 90 22.50 -15.25 25.10
N MET A 91 21.20 -14.99 25.00
CA MET A 91 20.56 -13.85 25.62
C MET A 91 19.26 -14.25 26.31
N ALA A 92 18.96 -13.62 27.44
CA ALA A 92 17.62 -13.71 28.03
C ALA A 92 17.18 -12.36 28.57
N SER A 93 16.02 -11.87 28.12
CA SER A 93 15.39 -10.67 28.65
C SER A 93 14.02 -11.01 29.23
N LEU A 94 13.89 -10.81 30.54
CA LEU A 94 12.61 -10.95 31.27
C LEU A 94 11.82 -9.63 31.33
N THR A 95 12.24 -8.62 30.56
CA THR A 95 11.54 -7.33 30.45
C THR A 95 10.86 -7.21 29.09
N PRO A 96 9.71 -6.50 28.99
CA PRO A 96 9.06 -6.24 27.71
C PRO A 96 9.93 -5.42 26.74
N GLY A 97 9.64 -5.58 25.44
CA GLY A 97 10.23 -4.81 24.34
C GLY A 97 11.43 -5.51 23.66
N PRO A 98 12.07 -4.83 22.70
CA PRO A 98 13.14 -5.42 21.91
C PRO A 98 14.37 -5.82 22.73
N VAL A 99 14.83 -7.05 22.54
CA VAL A 99 16.00 -7.63 23.24
C VAL A 99 17.32 -7.15 22.65
N ILE A 100 17.34 -6.86 21.35
CA ILE A 100 18.47 -6.25 20.65
C ILE A 100 17.97 -4.96 19.99
N GLN A 101 18.70 -3.86 20.19
CA GLN A 101 18.44 -2.56 19.57
C GLN A 101 19.74 -2.02 18.98
N ILE A 102 19.74 -1.72 17.70
CA ILE A 102 20.87 -1.16 16.97
C ILE A 102 20.33 0.04 16.19
N VAL A 103 20.54 1.25 16.71
CA VAL A 103 19.81 2.44 16.24
C VAL A 103 20.76 3.60 15.93
N SER A 104 20.54 4.34 14.84
CA SER A 104 21.25 5.60 14.56
C SER A 104 22.79 5.49 14.44
N ASN A 105 23.33 4.33 14.07
CA ASN A 105 24.77 4.15 13.89
C ASN A 105 25.16 4.38 12.42
N ALA A 106 25.45 5.63 12.06
CA ALA A 106 25.66 6.05 10.68
C ALA A 106 26.85 5.38 9.96
N ASN A 107 27.85 4.88 10.70
CA ASN A 107 29.04 4.22 10.15
C ASN A 107 28.95 2.69 10.16
N LEU A 108 27.91 2.12 10.77
CA LEU A 108 27.83 0.70 11.07
C LEU A 108 27.38 -0.09 9.84
N VAL A 109 28.31 -0.87 9.27
CA VAL A 109 28.10 -1.63 8.02
C VAL A 109 28.05 -3.15 8.24
N ASN A 110 28.29 -3.63 9.46
CA ASN A 110 28.22 -5.05 9.79
C ASN A 110 27.78 -5.28 11.24
N ILE A 111 26.65 -5.96 11.42
CA ILE A 111 26.07 -6.27 12.74
C ILE A 111 25.91 -7.77 13.00
N LYS A 112 26.59 -8.61 12.22
CA LYS A 112 26.44 -10.06 12.36
C LYS A 112 26.83 -10.52 13.77
N LEU A 113 25.95 -11.31 14.37
CA LEU A 113 26.13 -12.00 15.65
C LEU A 113 26.12 -13.51 15.41
N PRO A 114 27.12 -14.06 14.70
CA PRO A 114 27.09 -15.46 14.23
C PRO A 114 27.16 -16.48 15.37
N GLY A 115 27.67 -16.08 16.54
CA GLY A 115 27.78 -16.94 17.72
C GLY A 115 26.48 -17.15 18.47
N VAL A 116 25.45 -16.33 18.25
CA VAL A 116 24.20 -16.41 19.00
C VAL A 116 23.44 -17.67 18.62
N GLN A 117 23.11 -18.51 19.60
CA GLN A 117 22.43 -19.81 19.42
C GLN A 117 21.03 -19.85 20.02
N GLY A 118 20.74 -18.99 21.00
CA GLY A 118 19.45 -19.00 21.69
C GLY A 118 19.12 -17.67 22.38
N ILE A 119 17.88 -17.24 22.23
CA ILE A 119 17.35 -16.04 22.88
C ILE A 119 16.03 -16.40 23.57
N ILE A 120 15.92 -16.05 24.86
CA ILE A 120 14.67 -16.13 25.61
C ILE A 120 14.16 -14.71 25.87
N THR A 121 12.91 -14.45 25.54
CA THR A 121 12.23 -13.18 25.81
C THR A 121 10.97 -13.40 26.63
N LYS A 122 10.57 -12.40 27.43
CA LYS A 122 9.31 -12.41 28.16
C LYS A 122 8.10 -12.61 27.24
N ASN A 123 8.11 -11.88 26.12
CA ASN A 123 7.08 -11.90 25.09
C ASN A 123 7.69 -12.43 23.77
N GLU A 124 6.99 -12.21 22.66
CA GLU A 124 7.52 -12.36 21.31
C GLU A 124 8.93 -11.77 21.20
N LEU A 125 9.85 -12.51 20.56
CA LEU A 125 11.19 -12.00 20.26
C LEU A 125 11.02 -10.70 19.47
N GLN A 126 11.78 -9.67 19.79
CA GLN A 126 11.74 -8.40 19.05
C GLN A 126 13.14 -7.86 18.93
N ILE A 127 13.51 -7.48 17.71
CA ILE A 127 14.82 -6.92 17.40
C ILE A 127 14.61 -5.60 16.67
N LEU A 128 15.30 -4.56 17.09
CA LEU A 128 15.20 -3.24 16.51
C LEU A 128 16.50 -2.91 15.81
N ILE A 129 16.48 -2.74 14.50
CA ILE A 129 17.61 -2.21 13.74
C ILE A 129 17.05 -1.02 13.00
N HIS A 130 17.54 0.20 13.16
CA HIS A 130 16.94 1.36 12.50
C HIS A 130 17.89 2.55 12.39
N GLY A 131 17.75 3.39 11.36
CA GLY A 131 18.56 4.61 11.22
C GLY A 131 20.08 4.40 11.11
N ASN A 132 20.53 3.17 10.80
CA ASN A 132 21.95 2.85 10.63
C ASN A 132 22.43 3.14 9.20
N ASN A 133 23.69 2.83 8.90
CA ASN A 133 24.21 2.94 7.54
C ASN A 133 23.36 2.14 6.53
N PRO A 134 22.93 2.72 5.40
CA PRO A 134 22.14 1.99 4.39
C PRO A 134 22.82 0.74 3.82
N LYS A 135 24.16 0.69 3.84
CA LYS A 135 24.93 -0.47 3.37
C LYS A 135 24.89 -1.66 4.34
N LEU A 136 24.27 -1.50 5.50
CA LEU A 136 24.09 -2.57 6.48
C LEU A 136 23.23 -3.71 5.94
N PHE A 137 22.25 -3.38 5.09
CA PHE A 137 21.34 -4.33 4.49
C PHE A 137 21.77 -4.65 3.06
N GLY A 138 21.89 -5.93 2.74
CA GLY A 138 22.18 -6.44 1.41
C GLY A 138 21.51 -7.80 1.18
N PRO A 139 21.52 -8.32 -0.07
CA PRO A 139 21.01 -9.65 -0.36
C PRO A 139 21.65 -10.70 0.55
N GLY A 140 20.83 -11.47 1.28
CA GLY A 140 21.30 -12.45 2.24
C GLY A 140 21.82 -11.85 3.55
N PHE A 141 21.30 -10.70 4.00
CA PHE A 141 21.48 -10.25 5.38
C PHE A 141 20.83 -11.25 6.33
N TYR A 142 21.60 -11.72 7.30
CA TYR A 142 21.17 -12.51 8.44
C TYR A 142 21.84 -11.92 9.68
N LEU A 143 21.06 -11.65 10.72
CA LEU A 143 21.62 -11.14 11.97
C LEU A 143 22.38 -12.24 12.70
N PHE A 144 21.82 -13.45 12.69
CA PHE A 144 22.36 -14.65 13.35
C PHE A 144 22.89 -15.67 12.34
N GLY A 145 23.58 -16.72 12.81
CA GLY A 145 23.99 -17.83 11.94
C GLY A 145 22.82 -18.64 11.37
N TYR A 146 23.06 -19.41 10.31
CA TYR A 146 22.04 -20.21 9.60
C TYR A 146 21.29 -21.24 10.45
N ASP A 147 21.87 -21.67 11.58
CA ASP A 147 21.30 -22.70 12.46
C ASP A 147 20.29 -22.15 13.49
N VAL A 148 19.98 -20.86 13.41
CA VAL A 148 19.10 -20.15 14.34
C VAL A 148 17.73 -19.98 13.69
N TYR A 149 16.82 -20.93 13.95
CA TYR A 149 15.39 -20.85 13.59
C TYR A 149 14.64 -19.85 14.51
N LEU A 150 15.16 -18.63 14.62
CA LEU A 150 14.37 -17.53 15.14
C LEU A 150 13.61 -16.99 13.92
N TYR A 151 12.29 -17.13 13.92
CA TYR A 151 11.46 -16.35 13.00
C TYR A 151 11.78 -14.88 13.29
N GLU A 152 12.61 -14.27 12.46
CA GLU A 152 13.13 -12.91 12.67
C GLU A 152 11.94 -11.96 12.72
N SER A 153 11.56 -11.57 13.93
CA SER A 153 10.28 -10.92 14.18
C SER A 153 10.36 -9.40 14.16
N TYR A 154 11.54 -8.80 13.92
CA TYR A 154 11.61 -7.44 13.40
C TYR A 154 13.02 -7.01 12.94
N ILE A 155 13.11 -6.37 11.75
CA ILE A 155 14.26 -5.60 11.26
C ILE A 155 13.69 -4.27 10.72
N GLY A 156 13.86 -3.18 11.46
CA GLY A 156 13.56 -1.83 10.96
C GLY A 156 14.63 -1.31 9.99
N GLY A 157 14.43 -0.11 9.44
CA GLY A 157 15.29 0.49 8.41
C GLY A 157 14.61 0.50 7.04
N ASP A 158 15.41 0.44 5.95
CA ASP A 158 14.92 0.56 4.56
C ASP A 158 13.89 -0.51 4.16
N ASN A 159 13.78 -1.61 4.92
CA ASN A 159 12.79 -2.66 4.71
C ASN A 159 11.38 -2.31 5.21
N GLY A 160 11.24 -1.31 6.09
CA GLY A 160 9.97 -0.79 6.60
C GLY A 160 9.72 -0.99 8.09
N CYS A 161 8.90 -0.11 8.65
CA CYS A 161 8.45 -0.14 10.03
C CYS A 161 7.09 -0.87 10.13
N PRO A 162 6.93 -1.86 11.02
CA PRO A 162 5.81 -2.78 11.05
C PRO A 162 4.65 -2.10 11.76
N SER A 163 3.59 -1.83 11.02
CA SER A 163 2.44 -1.10 11.57
C SER A 163 1.77 -1.87 12.72
N ASP A 164 1.81 -3.20 12.71
CA ASP A 164 1.23 -4.07 13.73
C ASP A 164 1.93 -3.96 15.10
N LYS A 165 3.11 -3.33 15.15
CA LYS A 165 3.85 -3.08 16.40
C LYS A 165 3.79 -1.63 16.88
N LEU A 166 2.89 -0.80 16.33
CA LEU A 166 2.73 0.62 16.72
C LEU A 166 2.64 0.81 18.24
N ASN A 167 1.80 0.00 18.90
CA ASN A 167 1.57 0.07 20.35
C ASN A 167 2.77 -0.39 21.20
N VAL A 168 3.68 -1.17 20.63
CA VAL A 168 4.82 -1.74 21.35
C VAL A 168 6.06 -0.85 21.23
N LEU A 169 6.31 -0.33 20.02
CA LEU A 169 7.48 0.50 19.74
C LEU A 169 7.25 1.97 20.06
N GLY A 170 5.98 2.41 20.08
CA GLY A 170 5.58 3.77 20.43
C GLY A 170 5.83 4.79 19.30
N PRO A 171 5.20 5.98 19.39
CA PRO A 171 5.16 6.96 18.29
C PRO A 171 6.54 7.49 17.86
N LYS A 172 7.44 7.77 18.81
CA LYS A 172 8.81 8.26 18.53
C LYS A 172 9.58 7.37 17.57
N PHE A 173 9.32 6.06 17.62
CA PHE A 173 9.96 5.13 16.71
C PHE A 173 9.54 5.38 15.25
N PHE A 174 8.24 5.60 15.02
CA PHE A 174 7.68 5.75 13.68
C PHE A 174 7.95 7.11 13.06
N GLU A 175 8.26 8.13 13.85
CA GLU A 175 8.58 9.48 13.36
C GLU A 175 9.73 9.50 12.34
N THR A 176 10.65 8.54 12.40
CA THR A 176 11.80 8.47 11.49
C THR A 176 11.60 7.48 10.34
N CYS A 177 10.45 6.81 10.29
CA CYS A 177 10.13 5.82 9.26
C CYS A 177 9.69 6.48 7.97
N THR A 178 10.15 5.94 6.84
CA THR A 178 9.70 6.35 5.49
C THR A 178 9.00 5.23 4.73
N VAL A 179 9.09 4.00 5.23
CA VAL A 179 8.41 2.82 4.71
C VAL A 179 7.65 2.20 5.87
N LEU A 180 6.36 1.91 5.67
CA LEU A 180 5.54 1.14 6.59
C LEU A 180 5.37 -0.27 6.00
N SER A 181 5.59 -1.30 6.80
CA SER A 181 5.43 -2.71 6.43
C SER A 181 4.26 -3.34 7.19
N ASN A 182 3.83 -4.52 6.73
CA ASN A 182 2.70 -5.28 7.27
C ASN A 182 1.34 -4.57 7.15
N GLY A 183 1.19 -3.72 6.13
CA GLY A 183 -0.05 -3.00 5.87
C GLY A 183 -0.32 -1.91 6.89
N LEU A 184 -1.60 -1.54 7.05
CA LEU A 184 -2.08 -0.67 8.11
C LEU A 184 -3.47 -1.14 8.54
N LYS A 185 -3.59 -1.58 9.80
CA LYS A 185 -4.87 -2.00 10.38
C LYS A 185 -5.25 -1.10 11.55
N VAL A 186 -6.32 -0.32 11.40
CA VAL A 186 -6.87 0.55 12.44
C VAL A 186 -8.36 0.24 12.59
N THR A 187 -8.71 -0.52 13.64
CA THR A 187 -10.08 -0.99 13.84
C THR A 187 -10.57 -0.68 15.25
N ASN A 188 -11.84 -0.32 15.39
CA ASN A 188 -12.53 -0.09 16.68
C ASN A 188 -11.86 0.95 17.61
N SER A 189 -10.99 1.78 17.07
CA SER A 189 -10.21 2.77 17.81
C SER A 189 -9.74 3.90 16.89
N SER A 190 -9.35 5.02 17.45
CA SER A 190 -8.76 6.15 16.71
C SER A 190 -7.50 6.60 17.44
N PRO A 191 -6.41 5.80 17.35
CA PRO A 191 -5.15 6.16 17.97
C PRO A 191 -4.60 7.45 17.34
N ASP A 192 -3.72 8.11 18.08
CA ASP A 192 -2.87 9.15 17.49
C ASP A 192 -1.90 8.48 16.49
N LEU A 193 -1.99 8.90 15.23
CA LEU A 193 -1.22 8.34 14.11
C LEU A 193 -0.29 9.38 13.48
N ASP A 194 -0.10 10.54 14.13
CA ASP A 194 0.70 11.65 13.59
C ASP A 194 2.17 11.25 13.37
N SER A 195 2.67 10.28 14.13
CA SER A 195 4.00 9.69 13.94
C SER A 195 4.18 9.01 12.57
N LEU A 196 3.11 8.73 11.83
CA LEU A 196 3.14 8.14 10.49
C LEU A 196 3.27 9.18 9.36
N SER A 197 3.33 10.47 9.69
CA SER A 197 3.41 11.57 8.71
C SER A 197 4.58 11.47 7.74
N ASN A 198 5.70 10.85 8.13
CA ASN A 198 6.89 10.71 7.27
C ASN A 198 6.86 9.50 6.32
N ILE A 199 5.82 8.65 6.41
CA ILE A 199 5.68 7.47 5.58
C ILE A 199 5.46 7.88 4.12
N LYS A 200 6.29 7.32 3.23
CA LYS A 200 6.27 7.54 1.78
C LYS A 200 5.84 6.29 1.02
N ILE A 201 6.05 5.11 1.59
CA ILE A 201 5.70 3.82 1.00
C ILE A 201 4.98 3.00 2.07
N LEU A 202 3.81 2.48 1.76
CA LEU A 202 3.09 1.52 2.60
C LEU A 202 3.09 0.18 1.88
N LYS A 203 3.64 -0.86 2.52
CA LYS A 203 3.71 -2.23 2.00
C LYS A 203 2.69 -3.10 2.72
N GLY A 204 1.71 -3.61 2.00
CA GLY A 204 0.63 -4.46 2.50
C GLY A 204 -0.76 -3.83 2.39
N GLU A 205 -1.75 -4.53 2.93
CA GLU A 205 -3.17 -4.15 2.88
C GLU A 205 -3.50 -3.01 3.85
N ILE A 206 -4.54 -2.24 3.54
CA ILE A 206 -5.07 -1.19 4.42
C ILE A 206 -6.46 -1.61 4.88
N GLU A 207 -6.67 -1.71 6.19
CA GLU A 207 -7.98 -1.95 6.80
C GLU A 207 -8.26 -0.88 7.86
N ILE A 208 -9.25 -0.03 7.62
CA ILE A 208 -9.64 1.06 8.53
C ILE A 208 -11.14 1.00 8.75
N SER A 209 -11.56 0.65 9.97
CA SER A 209 -12.99 0.49 10.25
C SER A 209 -13.42 0.79 11.66
N ASN A 210 -14.67 1.25 11.80
CA ASN A 210 -15.28 1.58 13.08
C ASN A 210 -14.43 2.60 13.86
N THR A 211 -14.00 3.67 13.17
CA THR A 211 -13.16 4.73 13.72
C THR A 211 -13.86 6.10 13.61
N ASN A 212 -13.38 7.07 14.38
CA ASN A 212 -13.77 8.49 14.29
C ASN A 212 -12.78 9.32 13.47
N LEU A 213 -11.95 8.68 12.64
CA LEU A 213 -10.98 9.37 11.79
C LEU A 213 -11.71 10.21 10.74
N SER A 214 -11.37 11.51 10.66
CA SER A 214 -11.97 12.41 9.66
C SER A 214 -11.34 12.27 8.27
N SER A 215 -10.09 11.81 8.20
CA SER A 215 -9.37 11.48 6.97
C SER A 215 -8.11 10.64 7.26
N LEU A 216 -7.37 10.28 6.21
CA LEU A 216 -6.04 9.65 6.27
C LEU A 216 -4.90 10.67 6.14
N SER A 217 -5.13 11.94 6.50
CA SER A 217 -4.12 13.00 6.38
C SER A 217 -2.85 12.77 7.21
N PHE A 218 -2.89 11.88 8.20
CA PHE A 218 -1.70 11.40 8.91
C PHE A 218 -0.72 10.65 7.99
N LEU A 219 -1.13 10.30 6.76
CA LEU A 219 -0.29 9.76 5.68
C LEU A 219 -0.09 10.79 4.54
N GLU A 220 -0.04 12.08 4.84
CA GLU A 220 0.06 13.14 3.82
C GLU A 220 1.25 12.99 2.84
N ASN A 221 2.35 12.35 3.26
CA ASN A 221 3.54 12.12 2.45
C ASN A 221 3.55 10.78 1.71
N LEU A 222 2.50 9.96 1.85
CA LEU A 222 2.41 8.64 1.23
C LEU A 222 2.36 8.78 -0.30
N LYS A 223 3.34 8.17 -0.99
CA LYS A 223 3.48 8.22 -2.46
C LYS A 223 3.09 6.92 -3.13
N THR A 224 3.29 5.80 -2.46
CA THR A 224 3.10 4.46 -3.02
C THR A 224 2.41 3.56 -2.00
N ILE A 225 1.34 2.90 -2.43
CA ILE A 225 0.80 1.71 -1.77
C ILE A 225 1.30 0.50 -2.56
N ASP A 226 1.98 -0.42 -1.89
CA ASP A 226 2.65 -1.58 -2.49
C ASP A 226 2.06 -2.87 -1.90
N ILE A 227 1.32 -3.60 -2.72
CA ILE A 227 0.57 -4.80 -2.35
C ILE A 227 1.19 -6.02 -3.06
N GLU A 228 2.44 -5.94 -3.53
CA GLU A 228 3.12 -7.05 -4.25
C GLU A 228 3.48 -8.26 -3.35
N MET A 229 2.75 -8.51 -2.26
CA MET A 229 3.00 -9.66 -1.38
C MET A 229 2.53 -10.98 -2.04
N ILE A 230 3.49 -11.87 -2.29
CA ILE A 230 3.26 -13.25 -2.73
C ILE A 230 2.63 -14.02 -1.56
N GLY A 231 1.39 -14.49 -1.71
CA GLY A 231 0.79 -15.49 -0.81
C GLY A 231 -0.48 -15.10 -0.06
N SER A 232 -1.04 -13.91 -0.25
CA SER A 232 -2.37 -13.55 0.27
C SER A 232 -3.13 -12.74 -0.78
N THR A 233 -3.92 -13.42 -1.61
CA THR A 233 -4.67 -12.81 -2.73
C THR A 233 -6.17 -13.07 -2.61
N ILE A 234 -6.66 -13.28 -1.38
CA ILE A 234 -8.08 -13.50 -1.11
C ILE A 234 -8.55 -12.41 -0.15
N GLY A 235 -8.68 -11.17 -0.64
CA GLY A 235 -9.07 -10.03 0.20
C GLY A 235 -9.30 -8.73 -0.56
N ILE A 236 -9.84 -7.74 0.14
CA ILE A 236 -9.91 -6.34 -0.33
C ILE A 236 -8.58 -5.68 0.07
N ASN A 237 -7.86 -5.12 -0.89
CA ASN A 237 -6.52 -4.57 -0.61
C ASN A 237 -6.56 -3.26 0.17
N VAL A 238 -7.58 -2.43 -0.07
CA VAL A 238 -7.85 -1.19 0.65
C VAL A 238 -9.30 -1.21 1.09
N ASP A 239 -9.54 -1.55 2.36
CA ASP A 239 -10.87 -1.67 2.96
C ASP A 239 -11.08 -0.57 4.00
N ILE A 240 -11.86 0.45 3.63
CA ILE A 240 -12.17 1.58 4.50
C ILE A 240 -13.68 1.65 4.65
N HIS A 241 -14.17 1.27 5.82
CA HIS A 241 -15.61 1.15 6.04
C HIS A 241 -16.08 1.55 7.43
N HIS A 242 -17.34 1.97 7.55
CA HIS A 242 -17.97 2.29 8.84
C HIS A 242 -17.20 3.37 9.63
N ASN A 243 -16.81 4.45 8.95
CA ASN A 243 -16.13 5.59 9.56
C ASN A 243 -16.97 6.85 9.33
N PRO A 244 -17.98 7.11 10.19
CA PRO A 244 -19.02 8.11 9.93
C PRO A 244 -18.50 9.55 9.91
N GLU A 245 -17.34 9.82 10.52
CA GLU A 245 -16.70 11.15 10.52
C GLU A 245 -15.76 11.37 9.32
N MET A 246 -15.47 10.33 8.54
CA MET A 246 -14.52 10.42 7.43
C MET A 246 -15.09 11.17 6.23
N LYS A 247 -14.58 12.37 5.95
CA LYS A 247 -15.09 13.26 4.88
C LYS A 247 -14.28 13.20 3.59
N TYR A 248 -13.05 12.72 3.63
CA TYR A 248 -12.19 12.53 2.46
C TYR A 248 -11.01 11.62 2.83
N LEU A 249 -10.29 11.09 1.83
CA LEU A 249 -9.09 10.26 2.08
C LEU A 249 -7.90 11.14 2.50
N GLY A 250 -7.55 12.16 1.72
CA GLY A 250 -6.50 13.11 2.11
C GLY A 250 -5.08 12.65 1.76
N LEU A 251 -4.96 11.72 0.81
CA LEU A 251 -3.70 11.12 0.37
C LEU A 251 -3.04 11.97 -0.72
N LYS A 252 -2.75 13.24 -0.42
CA LYS A 252 -2.35 14.27 -1.40
C LYS A 252 -1.07 13.96 -2.18
N ALA A 253 -0.15 13.18 -1.59
CA ALA A 253 1.12 12.81 -2.23
C ALA A 253 1.06 11.49 -3.00
N LEU A 254 -0.08 10.78 -2.99
CA LEU A 254 -0.20 9.45 -3.57
C LEU A 254 -0.02 9.51 -5.08
N LYS A 255 0.79 8.61 -5.64
CA LYS A 255 1.10 8.60 -7.09
C LYS A 255 0.75 7.30 -7.78
N LYS A 256 0.78 6.19 -7.05
CA LYS A 256 0.56 4.86 -7.63
C LYS A 256 0.21 3.83 -6.56
N ILE A 257 -0.49 2.81 -7.01
CA ILE A 257 -0.72 1.57 -6.28
C ILE A 257 -0.05 0.47 -7.11
N LEU A 258 0.83 -0.30 -6.49
CA LEU A 258 1.51 -1.43 -7.09
C LEU A 258 0.88 -2.72 -6.57
N ALA A 259 0.51 -3.63 -7.47
CA ALA A 259 -0.06 -4.92 -7.12
C ALA A 259 0.20 -5.93 -8.25
N LEU A 260 0.37 -7.21 -7.89
CA LEU A 260 0.46 -8.31 -8.86
C LEU A 260 -0.92 -8.70 -9.40
N ASP A 261 -1.94 -8.61 -8.55
CA ASP A 261 -3.34 -8.91 -8.85
C ASP A 261 -4.18 -7.64 -9.03
N PRO A 262 -5.41 -7.75 -9.57
CA PRO A 262 -6.31 -6.60 -9.66
C PRO A 262 -6.53 -5.94 -8.30
N VAL A 263 -6.20 -4.65 -8.20
CA VAL A 263 -6.40 -3.85 -6.99
C VAL A 263 -7.89 -3.83 -6.66
N THR A 264 -8.25 -4.25 -5.44
CA THR A 264 -9.61 -4.23 -4.93
C THR A 264 -9.74 -3.24 -3.79
N ILE A 265 -10.73 -2.35 -3.88
CA ILE A 265 -10.95 -1.25 -2.93
C ILE A 265 -12.40 -1.30 -2.43
N ASN A 266 -12.60 -0.95 -1.17
CA ASN A 266 -13.92 -0.76 -0.58
C ASN A 266 -13.96 0.57 0.16
N LEU A 267 -14.91 1.43 -0.21
CA LEU A 267 -15.21 2.70 0.44
C LEU A 267 -16.70 2.69 0.80
N GLU A 268 -17.03 2.30 2.02
CA GLU A 268 -18.41 1.97 2.41
C GLU A 268 -18.79 2.58 3.76
N LEU A 269 -20.01 3.08 3.90
CA LEU A 269 -20.54 3.60 5.19
C LEU A 269 -19.60 4.64 5.84
N LEU A 270 -19.15 5.60 5.02
CA LEU A 270 -18.37 6.77 5.44
C LEU A 270 -19.32 7.95 5.72
N HIS A 271 -18.77 9.14 5.96
CA HIS A 271 -19.61 10.35 6.11
C HIS A 271 -20.49 10.55 4.85
N PRO A 272 -21.73 11.03 4.95
CA PRO A 272 -22.60 11.29 3.79
C PRO A 272 -21.98 12.26 2.75
N ASP A 273 -21.16 13.19 3.23
CA ASP A 273 -20.37 14.10 2.40
C ASP A 273 -18.97 13.58 2.02
N PHE A 274 -18.68 12.29 2.24
CA PHE A 274 -17.39 11.73 1.87
C PHE A 274 -17.10 11.93 0.38
N CYS A 275 -15.93 12.52 0.10
CA CYS A 275 -15.51 12.81 -1.26
C CYS A 275 -14.11 12.27 -1.56
N VAL A 276 -13.88 11.96 -2.84
CA VAL A 276 -12.59 11.57 -3.41
C VAL A 276 -12.12 12.68 -4.35
N THR A 277 -10.85 13.04 -4.27
CA THR A 277 -10.27 14.06 -5.17
C THR A 277 -10.02 13.50 -6.57
N ILE A 278 -9.93 14.39 -7.57
CA ILE A 278 -9.55 14.01 -8.94
C ILE A 278 -8.21 13.27 -8.97
N GLN A 279 -7.25 13.71 -8.15
CA GLN A 279 -5.92 13.11 -8.08
C GLN A 279 -5.97 11.68 -7.56
N GLU A 280 -6.70 11.43 -6.47
CA GLU A 280 -6.90 10.07 -5.92
C GLU A 280 -7.62 9.17 -6.93
N MET A 281 -8.66 9.68 -7.60
CA MET A 281 -9.38 8.93 -8.63
C MET A 281 -8.49 8.58 -9.83
N LEU A 282 -7.60 9.47 -10.26
CA LEU A 282 -6.62 9.16 -11.31
C LEU A 282 -5.70 8.00 -10.91
N VAL A 283 -5.25 7.97 -9.65
CA VAL A 283 -4.45 6.86 -9.13
C VAL A 283 -5.25 5.56 -9.19
N PHE A 284 -6.54 5.57 -8.82
CA PHE A 284 -7.40 4.38 -8.90
C PHE A 284 -7.62 3.91 -10.35
N LEU A 285 -7.80 4.84 -11.30
CA LEU A 285 -7.95 4.55 -12.73
C LEU A 285 -6.68 3.93 -13.34
N GLU A 286 -5.50 4.45 -12.99
CA GLU A 286 -4.20 3.91 -13.45
C GLU A 286 -3.89 2.57 -12.76
N ALA A 287 -4.24 2.42 -11.49
CA ALA A 287 -4.17 1.17 -10.75
C ALA A 287 -5.23 0.14 -11.18
N ARG A 288 -6.13 0.50 -12.12
CA ARG A 288 -7.13 -0.41 -12.65
C ARG A 288 -8.02 -1.02 -11.55
N ALA A 289 -8.32 -0.21 -10.53
CA ALA A 289 -8.99 -0.63 -9.31
C ALA A 289 -10.42 -1.14 -9.55
N ASN A 290 -10.79 -2.20 -8.84
CA ASN A 290 -12.15 -2.71 -8.72
C ASN A 290 -12.72 -2.26 -7.38
N PHE A 291 -13.91 -1.65 -7.40
CA PHE A 291 -14.60 -1.27 -6.17
C PHE A 291 -15.64 -2.31 -5.80
N ARG A 292 -15.64 -2.74 -4.52
CA ARG A 292 -16.76 -3.50 -3.95
C ARG A 292 -17.93 -2.55 -3.68
N TYR A 293 -17.67 -1.49 -2.92
CA TYR A 293 -18.54 -0.33 -2.76
C TYR A 293 -17.72 0.96 -2.95
N LEU A 294 -18.34 1.95 -3.58
CA LEU A 294 -17.77 3.28 -3.83
C LEU A 294 -18.75 4.35 -3.37
N HIS A 295 -18.98 4.48 -2.07
CA HIS A 295 -19.89 5.48 -1.51
C HIS A 295 -19.18 6.83 -1.40
N ALA A 296 -18.98 7.51 -2.53
CA ALA A 296 -18.27 8.78 -2.61
C ALA A 296 -18.89 9.76 -3.61
N LYS A 297 -18.60 11.05 -3.41
CA LYS A 297 -18.71 12.11 -4.43
C LYS A 297 -17.32 12.61 -4.84
N PHE A 298 -17.22 13.44 -5.87
CA PHE A 298 -15.98 14.17 -6.13
C PHE A 298 -15.85 15.34 -5.18
N CYS A 299 -14.64 15.57 -4.66
CA CYS A 299 -14.37 16.77 -3.87
C CYS A 299 -14.39 18.02 -4.76
N ASP A 300 -14.72 19.17 -4.16
CA ASP A 300 -14.56 20.45 -4.82
C ASP A 300 -13.09 20.68 -5.20
N PHE A 301 -12.87 21.24 -6.38
CA PHE A 301 -11.54 21.50 -6.90
C PHE A 301 -11.49 22.77 -7.72
N ASN A 302 -10.28 23.37 -7.74
CA ASN A 302 -9.92 24.42 -8.66
C ASN A 302 -9.18 23.83 -9.87
N ALA A 303 -9.69 24.08 -11.08
CA ALA A 303 -9.09 23.56 -12.31
C ALA A 303 -7.64 24.04 -12.51
N SER A 304 -7.28 25.22 -11.98
CA SER A 304 -5.92 25.77 -12.07
C SER A 304 -4.87 25.02 -11.23
N GLU A 305 -5.30 24.20 -10.27
CA GLU A 305 -4.41 23.40 -9.42
C GLU A 305 -4.06 22.05 -10.06
N ILE A 306 -4.76 21.68 -11.13
CA ILE A 306 -4.51 20.45 -11.88
C ILE A 306 -3.49 20.75 -12.98
N LYS A 307 -2.43 19.93 -13.04
CA LYS A 307 -1.34 20.09 -14.00
C LYS A 307 -1.83 20.08 -15.46
N GLU A 308 -2.78 19.21 -15.78
CA GLU A 308 -3.37 19.10 -17.11
C GLU A 308 -4.57 20.03 -17.28
N LYS A 309 -4.75 20.59 -18.49
CA LYS A 309 -5.90 21.47 -18.79
C LYS A 309 -7.21 20.73 -18.51
N THR A 310 -7.88 21.13 -17.43
CA THR A 310 -9.12 20.52 -16.95
C THR A 310 -10.28 21.49 -17.18
N CYS A 311 -11.34 21.02 -17.82
CA CYS A 311 -12.51 21.83 -18.15
C CYS A 311 -13.76 21.27 -17.49
N LYS A 312 -14.55 22.13 -16.84
CA LYS A 312 -15.89 21.77 -16.40
C LYS A 312 -16.84 21.92 -17.59
N ILE A 313 -17.60 20.88 -17.90
CA ILE A 313 -18.56 20.90 -19.00
C ILE A 313 -19.96 21.24 -18.48
N GLN A 314 -20.66 22.11 -19.20
CA GLN A 314 -22.11 22.34 -19.06
C GLN A 314 -22.79 21.90 -20.35
N THR A 315 -22.30 22.43 -21.47
CA THR A 315 -22.68 22.05 -22.83
C THR A 315 -21.44 21.86 -23.70
N LEU A 316 -21.56 21.11 -24.81
CA LEU A 316 -20.44 20.93 -25.73
C LEU A 316 -20.11 22.21 -26.52
N GLY A 317 -21.12 23.04 -26.81
CA GLY A 317 -20.99 24.34 -27.46
C GLY A 317 -20.17 25.35 -26.65
N GLU A 318 -20.26 25.32 -25.32
CA GLU A 318 -19.52 26.21 -24.41
C GLU A 318 -18.15 25.65 -23.98
N LEU A 319 -17.91 24.35 -24.20
CA LEU A 319 -16.64 23.72 -23.85
C LEU A 319 -15.48 24.40 -24.58
N GLU A 320 -14.40 24.70 -23.86
CA GLU A 320 -13.19 25.20 -24.50
C GLU A 320 -12.49 24.11 -25.32
N SER A 321 -11.79 24.50 -26.38
CA SER A 321 -10.93 23.56 -27.10
C SER A 321 -9.69 23.17 -26.29
N GLY A 322 -9.20 21.95 -26.53
CA GLY A 322 -7.91 21.49 -26.01
C GLY A 322 -7.95 20.96 -24.56
N CYS A 323 -9.14 20.72 -24.01
CA CYS A 323 -9.30 20.10 -22.69
C CYS A 323 -8.71 18.68 -22.68
N ILE A 324 -7.75 18.45 -21.77
CA ILE A 324 -7.13 17.14 -21.55
C ILE A 324 -8.01 16.30 -20.62
N TYR A 325 -8.54 16.93 -19.57
CA TYR A 325 -9.53 16.35 -18.66
C TYR A 325 -10.84 17.10 -18.76
N ILE A 326 -11.95 16.37 -18.73
CA ILE A 326 -13.30 16.94 -18.65
C ILE A 326 -13.93 16.51 -17.33
N PHE A 327 -14.54 17.44 -16.63
CA PHE A 327 -15.31 17.19 -15.41
C PHE A 327 -16.78 17.52 -15.65
N GLY A 328 -17.64 16.52 -15.47
CA GLY A 328 -19.06 16.58 -15.81
C GLY A 328 -19.42 15.56 -16.90
N ASP A 329 -20.72 15.28 -17.01
CA ASP A 329 -21.26 14.35 -18.00
C ASP A 329 -21.18 14.97 -19.41
N VAL A 330 -20.64 14.20 -20.35
CA VAL A 330 -20.53 14.60 -21.76
C VAL A 330 -21.74 14.08 -22.51
N PHE A 331 -22.57 14.99 -22.98
CA PHE A 331 -23.76 14.69 -23.76
C PHE A 331 -23.60 15.28 -25.16
N ILE A 332 -23.82 14.44 -26.18
CA ILE A 332 -23.75 14.80 -27.60
C ILE A 332 -25.09 14.39 -28.23
N ASP A 333 -25.92 15.37 -28.58
CA ASP A 333 -27.20 15.14 -29.26
C ASP A 333 -27.20 15.74 -30.68
N ALA A 334 -28.33 15.62 -31.37
CA ALA A 334 -28.54 16.28 -32.65
C ALA A 334 -28.27 17.79 -32.57
N GLY A 335 -27.36 18.28 -33.41
CA GLY A 335 -26.90 19.67 -33.43
C GLY A 335 -25.54 19.90 -32.76
N ASP A 336 -25.04 18.95 -31.97
CA ASP A 336 -23.74 19.06 -31.30
C ASP A 336 -22.56 18.57 -32.16
N GLU A 337 -22.83 18.00 -33.34
CA GLU A 337 -21.81 17.36 -34.18
C GLU A 337 -20.69 18.31 -34.61
N GLU A 338 -20.97 19.61 -34.75
CA GLU A 338 -19.95 20.60 -35.08
C GLU A 338 -18.95 20.85 -33.93
N TYR A 339 -19.32 20.53 -32.70
CA TYR A 339 -18.51 20.80 -31.50
C TYR A 339 -17.67 19.60 -31.04
N VAL A 340 -17.91 18.39 -31.59
CA VAL A 340 -17.13 17.19 -31.21
C VAL A 340 -15.61 17.30 -31.42
N PRO A 341 -15.06 18.12 -32.34
CA PRO A 341 -13.62 18.32 -32.44
C PRO A 341 -12.97 18.87 -31.15
N LYS A 342 -13.74 19.51 -30.25
CA LYS A 342 -13.24 19.99 -28.96
C LYS A 342 -12.77 18.86 -28.04
N LEU A 343 -13.27 17.64 -28.25
CA LEU A 343 -12.95 16.45 -27.48
C LEU A 343 -11.67 15.72 -27.99
N GLU A 344 -11.07 16.17 -29.09
CA GLU A 344 -9.91 15.48 -29.72
C GLU A 344 -8.67 15.32 -28.83
N LYS A 345 -8.53 16.19 -27.83
CA LYS A 345 -7.42 16.17 -26.88
C LYS A 345 -7.77 15.49 -25.56
N THR A 346 -9.03 15.16 -25.34
CA THR A 346 -9.52 14.60 -24.08
C THR A 346 -8.97 13.20 -23.88
N THR A 347 -8.41 12.98 -22.69
CA THR A 347 -7.82 11.71 -22.26
C THR A 347 -8.58 11.09 -21.09
N VAL A 348 -9.24 11.91 -20.27
CA VAL A 348 -10.01 11.46 -19.12
C VAL A 348 -11.31 12.24 -19.01
N ILE A 349 -12.41 11.54 -18.75
CA ILE A 349 -13.72 12.13 -18.42
C ILE A 349 -14.10 11.73 -16.99
N PHE A 350 -14.26 12.72 -16.11
CA PHE A 350 -14.85 12.55 -14.78
C PHE A 350 -16.36 12.78 -14.87
N GLY A 351 -17.04 11.79 -15.44
CA GLY A 351 -18.45 11.78 -15.78
C GLY A 351 -18.80 10.62 -16.72
N SER A 352 -20.04 10.59 -17.19
CA SER A 352 -20.52 9.69 -18.23
C SER A 352 -20.31 10.27 -19.64
N LEU A 353 -20.41 9.42 -20.67
CA LEU A 353 -20.45 9.80 -22.08
C LEU A 353 -21.76 9.30 -22.70
N SER A 354 -22.57 10.21 -23.21
CA SER A 354 -23.83 9.92 -23.89
C SER A 354 -23.83 10.51 -25.30
N ILE A 355 -24.06 9.67 -26.30
CA ILE A 355 -24.12 10.07 -27.72
C ILE A 355 -25.44 9.58 -28.29
N GLN A 356 -26.34 10.48 -28.65
CA GLN A 356 -27.67 10.11 -29.10
C GLN A 356 -28.20 10.95 -30.25
N ASN A 357 -29.05 10.33 -31.08
CA ASN A 357 -29.75 10.96 -32.20
C ASN A 357 -28.86 11.76 -33.17
N THR A 358 -27.55 11.47 -33.22
CA THR A 358 -26.60 12.20 -34.07
C THR A 358 -26.54 11.62 -35.47
N GLU A 359 -26.03 12.43 -36.39
CA GLU A 359 -25.68 12.01 -37.75
C GLU A 359 -24.20 11.56 -37.88
N LEU A 360 -23.50 11.38 -36.74
CA LEU A 360 -22.10 10.93 -36.69
C LEU A 360 -21.90 9.56 -37.34
N HIS A 361 -20.77 9.38 -38.03
CA HIS A 361 -20.39 8.12 -38.67
C HIS A 361 -19.45 7.27 -37.82
N ASP A 362 -18.59 7.91 -37.03
CA ASP A 362 -17.62 7.26 -36.15
C ASP A 362 -17.31 8.11 -34.91
N LEU A 363 -16.57 7.52 -33.95
CA LEU A 363 -16.12 8.19 -32.72
C LEU A 363 -14.63 8.55 -32.72
N LYS A 364 -13.99 8.75 -33.90
CA LYS A 364 -12.54 8.98 -33.98
C LYS A 364 -12.07 10.26 -33.27
N PHE A 365 -12.97 11.22 -33.05
CA PHE A 365 -12.68 12.40 -32.24
C PHE A 365 -12.36 12.02 -30.78
N LEU A 366 -12.80 10.87 -30.27
CA LEU A 366 -12.44 10.34 -28.95
C LEU A 366 -11.22 9.43 -28.94
N LYS A 367 -10.42 9.38 -30.02
CA LYS A 367 -9.27 8.46 -30.12
C LYS A 367 -8.28 8.55 -28.97
N LYS A 368 -8.20 9.68 -28.25
CA LYS A 368 -7.28 9.88 -27.12
C LYS A 368 -7.88 9.55 -25.76
N LEU A 369 -9.18 9.30 -25.69
CA LEU A 369 -9.86 8.95 -24.44
C LEU A 369 -9.29 7.63 -23.92
N ARG A 370 -8.72 7.67 -22.72
CA ARG A 370 -8.10 6.53 -22.04
C ARG A 370 -8.91 6.01 -20.88
N LYS A 371 -9.48 6.93 -20.09
CA LYS A 371 -10.11 6.59 -18.80
C LYS A 371 -11.39 7.37 -18.61
N MET A 372 -12.32 6.79 -17.84
CA MET A 372 -13.51 7.50 -17.39
C MET A 372 -13.83 7.13 -15.94
N ALA A 373 -14.31 8.09 -15.16
CA ALA A 373 -14.82 7.84 -13.82
C ALA A 373 -16.15 8.58 -13.59
N SER A 374 -17.24 7.84 -13.37
CA SER A 374 -18.55 8.42 -13.05
C SER A 374 -19.00 8.00 -11.65
N LEU A 375 -19.40 8.97 -10.83
CA LEU A 375 -19.99 8.71 -9.51
C LEU A 375 -21.52 8.87 -9.52
N ASN A 376 -22.12 9.01 -10.70
CA ASN A 376 -23.56 9.12 -10.89
C ASN A 376 -24.16 7.74 -11.21
N GLU A 377 -24.83 7.12 -10.24
CA GLU A 377 -25.46 5.79 -10.38
C GLU A 377 -26.72 5.82 -11.27
N SER A 378 -27.25 7.00 -11.61
CA SER A 378 -28.47 7.11 -12.42
C SER A 378 -28.21 7.01 -13.92
N LEU A 379 -26.94 7.05 -14.34
CA LEU A 379 -26.55 7.03 -15.75
C LEU A 379 -25.59 5.87 -16.04
N PRO A 380 -25.71 5.20 -17.21
CA PRO A 380 -24.63 4.37 -17.72
C PRO A 380 -23.37 5.21 -17.89
N ILE A 381 -22.19 4.63 -17.66
CA ILE A 381 -20.94 5.37 -17.89
C ILE A 381 -20.70 5.67 -19.38
N ILE A 382 -21.21 4.80 -20.26
CA ILE A 382 -21.23 5.02 -21.71
C ILE A 382 -22.62 4.69 -22.25
N GLN A 383 -23.24 5.64 -22.95
CA GLN A 383 -24.51 5.48 -23.66
C GLN A 383 -24.34 5.88 -25.13
N ILE A 384 -24.71 5.00 -26.04
CA ILE A 384 -24.72 5.29 -27.47
C ILE A 384 -26.02 4.78 -28.05
N MET A 385 -26.94 5.69 -28.43
CA MET A 385 -28.29 5.29 -28.83
C MET A 385 -28.82 6.08 -30.03
N ASN A 386 -29.65 5.44 -30.86
CA ASN A 386 -30.39 6.12 -31.93
C ASN A 386 -29.55 6.90 -32.97
N ASN A 387 -28.25 6.61 -33.10
CA ASN A 387 -27.37 7.24 -34.09
C ASN A 387 -27.45 6.47 -35.43
N LYS A 388 -28.23 6.98 -36.40
CA LYS A 388 -28.60 6.21 -37.61
C LYS A 388 -27.41 5.88 -38.51
N ASN A 389 -26.43 6.78 -38.57
CA ASN A 389 -25.28 6.68 -39.47
C ASN A 389 -24.02 6.11 -38.81
N LEU A 390 -24.06 5.90 -37.49
CA LEU A 390 -22.92 5.43 -36.71
C LEU A 390 -22.64 3.96 -37.03
N ARG A 391 -21.41 3.68 -37.46
CA ARG A 391 -20.95 2.33 -37.86
C ARG A 391 -19.68 1.89 -37.14
N ASP A 392 -19.04 2.80 -36.43
CA ASP A 392 -17.78 2.54 -35.74
C ASP A 392 -17.74 3.30 -34.41
N ILE A 393 -17.70 2.55 -33.32
CA ILE A 393 -17.64 3.08 -31.95
C ILE A 393 -16.33 2.69 -31.25
N GLU A 394 -15.30 2.32 -32.03
CA GLU A 394 -14.01 1.97 -31.47
C GLU A 394 -13.42 3.14 -30.67
N LEU A 395 -13.09 2.85 -29.40
CA LEU A 395 -12.36 3.73 -28.50
C LEU A 395 -10.97 3.11 -28.30
N PRO A 396 -10.01 3.33 -29.22
CA PRO A 396 -8.82 2.51 -29.33
C PRO A 396 -7.88 2.58 -28.12
N ASN A 397 -7.90 3.70 -27.39
CA ASN A 397 -7.01 3.93 -26.25
C ASN A 397 -7.69 3.78 -24.89
N ILE A 398 -8.99 3.47 -24.84
CA ILE A 398 -9.68 3.29 -23.57
C ILE A 398 -9.18 2.01 -22.91
N ASP A 399 -8.74 2.09 -21.66
CA ASP A 399 -8.17 0.96 -20.93
C ASP A 399 -8.65 0.90 -19.47
N GLY A 400 -9.85 1.42 -19.23
CA GLY A 400 -10.62 1.18 -18.02
C GLY A 400 -11.54 2.32 -17.64
N THR A 401 -12.63 1.96 -16.98
CA THR A 401 -13.55 2.91 -16.35
C THR A 401 -13.82 2.53 -14.90
N ILE A 402 -14.21 3.51 -14.09
CA ILE A 402 -14.69 3.33 -12.72
C ILE A 402 -16.09 3.94 -12.62
N SER A 403 -17.04 3.19 -12.09
CA SER A 403 -18.39 3.68 -11.84
C SER A 403 -18.74 3.51 -10.36
N LYS A 404 -19.52 4.43 -9.81
CA LYS A 404 -20.25 4.14 -8.57
C LYS A 404 -21.34 3.11 -8.91
N GLY A 405 -21.32 1.98 -8.19
CA GLY A 405 -22.18 0.83 -8.50
C GLY A 405 -21.67 -0.01 -9.67
N TYR A 406 -22.58 -0.65 -10.39
CA TYR A 406 -22.23 -1.50 -11.53
C TYR A 406 -21.78 -0.65 -12.72
N SER A 407 -20.56 -0.88 -13.22
CA SER A 407 -20.10 -0.22 -14.45
C SER A 407 -20.76 -0.88 -15.67
N TYR A 408 -21.66 -0.18 -16.36
CA TYR A 408 -22.34 -0.70 -17.54
C TYR A 408 -22.38 0.31 -18.69
N ALA A 409 -22.38 -0.22 -19.90
CA ALA A 409 -22.51 0.56 -21.13
C ALA A 409 -23.78 0.14 -21.88
N LEU A 410 -24.57 1.11 -22.31
CA LEU A 410 -25.82 0.90 -23.05
C LEU A 410 -25.65 1.33 -24.50
N ILE A 411 -25.72 0.38 -25.41
CA ILE A 411 -25.45 0.61 -26.83
C ILE A 411 -26.63 0.11 -27.65
N SER A 412 -27.22 0.98 -28.47
CA SER A 412 -28.26 0.60 -29.43
C SER A 412 -27.94 1.13 -30.83
N GLY A 413 -28.17 0.30 -31.83
CA GLY A 413 -27.91 0.67 -33.23
C GLY A 413 -27.82 -0.54 -34.15
N ARG A 414 -27.78 -0.24 -35.46
CA ARG A 414 -27.66 -1.27 -36.51
C ARG A 414 -26.19 -1.41 -36.92
N ASN A 415 -25.64 -2.62 -36.77
CA ASN A 415 -24.29 -2.98 -37.19
C ASN A 415 -23.20 -2.05 -36.61
N VAL A 416 -23.38 -1.59 -35.38
CA VAL A 416 -22.41 -0.76 -34.67
C VAL A 416 -21.18 -1.59 -34.27
N PHE A 417 -21.40 -2.83 -33.83
CA PHE A 417 -20.36 -3.83 -33.69
C PHE A 417 -20.30 -4.73 -34.92
N LYS A 418 -19.11 -4.87 -35.51
CA LYS A 418 -18.85 -5.73 -36.68
C LYS A 418 -18.95 -7.23 -36.35
N SER A 419 -18.78 -7.60 -35.08
CA SER A 419 -18.84 -8.98 -34.61
C SER A 419 -18.99 -9.03 -33.09
N THR A 420 -19.38 -10.19 -32.58
CA THR A 420 -19.36 -10.56 -31.15
C THR A 420 -18.00 -10.28 -30.52
N LYS A 421 -16.90 -10.59 -31.23
CA LYS A 421 -15.53 -10.31 -30.78
C LYS A 421 -15.27 -8.81 -30.58
N ALA A 422 -15.76 -7.95 -31.49
CA ALA A 422 -15.59 -6.51 -31.38
C ALA A 422 -16.32 -5.96 -30.13
N CYS A 423 -17.53 -6.45 -29.86
CA CYS A 423 -18.27 -6.12 -28.64
C CYS A 423 -17.51 -6.56 -27.37
N MET A 424 -16.99 -7.80 -27.35
CA MET A 424 -16.20 -8.28 -26.21
C MET A 424 -14.92 -7.49 -25.98
N ILE A 425 -14.24 -7.06 -27.05
CA ILE A 425 -13.05 -6.19 -26.95
C ILE A 425 -13.44 -4.83 -26.36
N PHE A 426 -14.54 -4.22 -26.84
CA PHE A 426 -15.05 -2.98 -26.28
C PHE A 426 -15.39 -3.12 -24.79
N GLN A 427 -16.13 -4.17 -24.42
CA GLN A 427 -16.45 -4.52 -23.03
C GLN A 427 -15.20 -4.67 -22.17
N HIS A 428 -14.19 -5.40 -22.65
CA HIS A 428 -12.93 -5.61 -21.93
C HIS A 428 -12.16 -4.30 -21.72
N ASN A 429 -11.97 -3.51 -22.78
CA ASN A 429 -11.21 -2.27 -22.77
C ASN A 429 -11.87 -1.19 -21.89
N THR A 430 -13.21 -1.09 -21.98
CA THR A 430 -13.98 -0.14 -21.15
C THR A 430 -14.18 -0.65 -19.73
N ARG A 431 -14.03 -1.95 -19.47
CA ARG A 431 -14.36 -2.59 -18.18
C ARG A 431 -15.80 -2.33 -17.75
N THR A 432 -16.72 -2.45 -18.69
CA THR A 432 -18.16 -2.29 -18.47
C THR A 432 -18.88 -3.59 -18.78
N ASN A 433 -20.04 -3.82 -18.17
CA ASN A 433 -20.99 -4.79 -18.71
C ASN A 433 -21.75 -4.13 -19.86
N VAL A 434 -21.58 -4.63 -21.09
CA VAL A 434 -22.19 -4.03 -22.28
C VAL A 434 -23.55 -4.67 -22.55
N SER A 435 -24.59 -3.83 -22.61
CA SER A 435 -25.88 -4.17 -23.20
C SER A 435 -25.96 -3.60 -24.62
N TYR A 436 -25.94 -4.48 -25.62
CA TYR A 436 -26.08 -4.13 -27.03
C TYR A 436 -27.44 -4.57 -27.54
N ASN A 437 -28.29 -3.59 -27.92
CA ASN A 437 -29.68 -3.82 -28.34
C ASN A 437 -30.51 -4.66 -27.34
N GLY A 438 -30.19 -4.59 -26.05
CA GLY A 438 -30.87 -5.35 -25.00
C GLY A 438 -30.23 -6.71 -24.65
N GLU A 439 -29.24 -7.16 -25.43
CA GLU A 439 -28.53 -8.42 -25.21
C GLU A 439 -27.10 -8.17 -24.70
N ASN A 440 -26.45 -9.19 -24.14
CA ASN A 440 -25.04 -9.10 -23.77
C ASN A 440 -24.13 -9.39 -24.96
N CYS A 441 -22.85 -9.01 -24.88
CA CYS A 441 -21.90 -9.24 -25.97
C CYS A 441 -21.70 -10.71 -26.36
N ARG A 442 -22.09 -11.70 -25.55
CA ARG A 442 -21.93 -13.14 -25.86
C ARG A 442 -23.10 -13.74 -26.63
N GLU A 443 -24.27 -13.11 -26.54
CA GLU A 443 -25.54 -13.68 -27.00
C GLU A 443 -26.04 -13.07 -28.32
N PHE A 444 -25.52 -11.91 -28.74
CA PHE A 444 -26.00 -11.32 -29.99
C PHE A 444 -25.45 -12.05 -31.22
N GLU A 445 -26.37 -12.63 -32.00
CA GLU A 445 -26.06 -13.32 -33.25
C GLU A 445 -25.51 -12.32 -34.28
N SER A 446 -24.32 -12.60 -34.81
CA SER A 446 -23.79 -11.84 -35.94
C SER A 446 -24.67 -12.07 -37.17
N ILE A 447 -25.10 -11.01 -37.86
CA ILE A 447 -25.95 -11.08 -39.07
C ILE A 447 -25.27 -11.81 -40.27
N ASN A 448 -24.05 -12.35 -40.14
CA ASN A 448 -23.31 -13.01 -41.23
C ASN A 448 -22.89 -14.47 -40.99
N SER A 449 -23.58 -15.24 -40.15
CA SER A 449 -23.33 -16.70 -40.04
C SER A 449 -24.01 -17.54 -41.13
N ASN A 450 -24.84 -16.96 -42.00
CA ASN A 450 -25.48 -17.68 -43.11
C ASN A 450 -24.73 -17.51 -44.45
N GLN A 451 -23.48 -17.97 -44.56
CA GLN A 451 -22.91 -18.31 -45.88
C GLN A 451 -21.58 -19.10 -45.85
N PHE A 452 -21.46 -20.15 -45.04
CA PHE A 452 -20.47 -21.21 -45.36
C PHE A 452 -21.02 -22.59 -44.95
N SER A 453 -21.92 -23.12 -45.77
CA SER A 453 -22.15 -24.57 -45.80
C SER A 453 -21.00 -25.21 -46.57
N PHE A 454 -20.07 -25.86 -45.89
CA PHE A 454 -19.26 -26.90 -46.52
C PHE A 454 -20.17 -28.11 -46.75
N GLN A 455 -20.52 -28.36 -48.01
CA GLN A 455 -21.01 -29.66 -48.44
C GLN A 455 -19.83 -30.60 -48.60
N ASP A 456 -19.93 -31.77 -47.97
CA ASP A 456 -19.02 -32.90 -48.09
C ASP A 456 -18.81 -33.34 -49.55
N ARG A 457 -17.54 -33.47 -49.95
CA ARG A 457 -17.01 -34.58 -50.78
C ARG A 457 -15.49 -34.59 -50.82
#